data_AF-A0A1G6JMR2-F1
#
_entry.id   AF-A0A1G6JMR2-F1
#
_cell.length_a   1.000
_cell.length_b   1.000
_cell.length_c   1.000
_cell.angle_alpha   90.00
_cell.angle_beta   90.00
_cell.angle_gamma   90.00
#
_symmetry.space_group_name_H-M   'P 1'
#
loop_
_entity.id
_entity.type
_entity.pdbx_description
1 polymer ?
#
loop_
_entity_poly.entity_id
_entity_poly.type
_entity_poly.pdbx_seq_one_letter_code
_entity_poly.pdbx_strand_id
1 'polypeptide(L)'
;MATWSEIRQWRADMVAQVGDHLSAQNKVVVGLQDELDGAKPTEWTGDAADAAESDLRVRRQALEDLAARLGAAVKVIDDTEQSVRDLIRSVEATEEHAARNGYRIDNGEVVETTDAGDFFTFVSLQAEVQNILGQAATIDTELNSVLQRILSGEINDAGATTLAAAADAGEDRVVNEQRHRDLLAKYQVKTDETTMWPTGLARWIAERRGISQERLTVSEAAMLDDLQARKGLMGLKEFGDIRQDALHVAQGKFEGKGLTDGHADAFRHAYWNALMTQRYGEQWASEFATAHERNPSSHHVPVGMDLHNNEVGREIARANPDASPEELASLVEQAVKDGKMVVIDQNDTLVPSNEVNPGETRDTSNNRWPTDNPGRGDDRDPGKPSAKPDQY
;
A
#
# COMPACT_ATOMS: atom_id res chain seq x y z
N MET A 1 23.03 -11.10 5.01
CA MET A 1 23.09 -9.64 4.77
C MET A 1 24.43 -9.35 4.14
N ALA A 2 24.44 -8.61 3.04
CA ALA A 2 25.67 -8.21 2.35
C ALA A 2 26.47 -7.22 3.20
N THR A 3 27.79 -7.33 3.15
CA THR A 3 28.73 -6.40 3.77
C THR A 3 28.94 -5.18 2.88
N TRP A 4 29.43 -4.07 3.46
CA TRP A 4 29.77 -2.87 2.70
C TRP A 4 30.72 -3.14 1.52
N SER A 5 31.72 -4.00 1.74
CA SER A 5 32.69 -4.38 0.71
C SER A 5 32.08 -5.22 -0.41
N GLU A 6 31.06 -6.03 -0.12
CA GLU A 6 30.30 -6.79 -1.13
C GLU A 6 29.39 -5.88 -1.95
N ILE A 7 28.71 -4.92 -1.32
CA ILE A 7 27.84 -3.95 -2.00
C ILE A 7 28.64 -3.14 -3.03
N ARG A 8 29.87 -2.73 -2.72
CA ARG A 8 30.76 -2.05 -3.69
C ARG A 8 31.10 -2.87 -4.92
N GLN A 9 30.95 -4.18 -4.85
CA GLN A 9 31.21 -5.09 -5.97
C GLN A 9 29.96 -5.36 -6.81
N TRP A 10 28.78 -4.88 -6.39
CA TRP A 10 27.56 -5.02 -7.17
C TRP A 10 27.69 -4.26 -8.49
N ARG A 11 27.18 -4.86 -9.57
CA ARG A 11 27.33 -4.34 -10.93
C ARG A 11 25.98 -4.19 -11.61
N ALA A 12 25.40 -3.00 -11.51
CA ALA A 12 24.15 -2.67 -12.19
C ALA A 12 24.20 -2.96 -13.70
N ASP A 13 25.32 -2.66 -14.37
CA ASP A 13 25.46 -2.92 -15.82
C ASP A 13 25.36 -4.41 -16.21
N MET A 14 25.65 -5.32 -15.28
CA MET A 14 25.46 -6.75 -15.53
C MET A 14 23.99 -7.16 -15.35
N VAL A 15 23.29 -6.53 -14.40
CA VAL A 15 21.84 -6.71 -14.21
C VAL A 15 21.10 -6.18 -15.44
N ALA A 16 21.50 -5.02 -15.95
CA ALA A 16 20.99 -4.43 -17.18
C ALA A 16 21.06 -5.38 -18.38
N GLN A 17 22.20 -6.03 -18.59
CA GLN A 17 22.38 -7.00 -19.67
C GLN A 17 21.45 -8.21 -19.56
N VAL A 18 21.13 -8.64 -18.33
CA VAL A 18 20.13 -9.70 -18.10
C VAL A 18 18.73 -9.18 -18.43
N GLY A 19 18.41 -7.95 -18.02
CA GLY A 19 17.15 -7.28 -18.36
C GLY A 19 16.95 -7.16 -19.87
N ASP A 20 17.97 -6.71 -20.60
CA ASP A 20 17.97 -6.63 -22.06
C ASP A 20 17.70 -8.00 -22.72
N HIS A 21 18.34 -9.05 -22.19
CA HIS A 21 18.14 -10.40 -22.71
C HIS A 21 16.70 -10.89 -22.47
N LEU A 22 16.17 -10.70 -21.26
CA LEU A 22 14.79 -11.07 -20.92
C LEU A 22 13.78 -10.27 -21.76
N SER A 23 14.02 -8.97 -21.94
CA SER A 23 13.18 -8.11 -22.80
C SER A 23 13.17 -8.60 -24.24
N ALA A 24 14.32 -9.03 -24.78
CA ALA A 24 14.40 -9.62 -26.10
C ALA A 24 13.62 -10.93 -26.20
N GLN A 25 13.70 -11.81 -25.19
CA GLN A 25 12.91 -13.06 -25.17
C GLN A 25 11.40 -12.77 -25.07
N ASN A 26 11.00 -11.80 -24.24
CA ASN A 26 9.60 -11.40 -24.11
C ASN A 26 9.03 -10.92 -25.45
N LYS A 27 9.79 -10.08 -26.18
CA LYS A 27 9.41 -9.61 -27.52
C LYS A 27 9.24 -10.75 -28.53
N VAL A 28 10.08 -11.79 -28.45
CA VAL A 28 9.92 -12.98 -29.30
C VAL A 28 8.61 -13.69 -28.99
N VAL A 29 8.28 -13.91 -27.71
CA VAL A 29 7.03 -14.56 -27.30
C VAL A 29 5.84 -13.72 -27.75
N VAL A 30 5.79 -12.44 -27.40
CA VAL A 30 4.70 -11.53 -27.78
C VAL A 30 4.52 -11.45 -29.30
N GLY A 31 5.61 -11.51 -30.07
CA GLY A 31 5.58 -11.51 -31.53
C GLY A 31 4.91 -12.72 -32.18
N LEU A 32 4.66 -13.81 -31.43
CA LEU A 32 3.97 -15.00 -31.95
C LEU A 32 2.44 -14.80 -32.08
N GLN A 33 1.91 -13.66 -31.63
CA GLN A 33 0.46 -13.39 -31.63
C GLN A 33 -0.17 -13.57 -33.02
N ASP A 34 0.42 -12.99 -34.06
CA ASP A 34 -0.09 -13.07 -35.43
C ASP A 34 -0.11 -14.51 -35.96
N GLU A 35 0.89 -15.31 -35.61
CA GLU A 35 1.00 -16.72 -36.01
C GLU A 35 -0.09 -17.56 -35.31
N LEU A 36 -0.36 -17.29 -34.04
CA LEU A 36 -1.42 -17.95 -33.27
C LEU A 36 -2.81 -17.59 -33.77
N ASP A 37 -3.03 -16.33 -34.16
CA ASP A 37 -4.31 -15.86 -34.69
C ASP A 37 -4.55 -16.37 -36.12
N GLY A 38 -3.48 -16.55 -36.90
CA GLY A 38 -3.52 -17.15 -38.23
C GLY A 38 -3.62 -18.69 -38.26
N ALA A 39 -3.48 -19.36 -37.12
CA ALA A 39 -3.38 -20.83 -37.06
C ALA A 39 -4.70 -21.58 -37.29
N LYS A 40 -5.85 -20.90 -37.39
CA LYS A 40 -7.18 -21.51 -37.57
C LYS A 40 -7.63 -21.53 -39.04
N PRO A 41 -7.66 -22.69 -39.73
CA PRO A 41 -8.20 -22.78 -41.08
C PRO A 41 -9.73 -22.60 -41.06
N THR A 42 -10.25 -21.67 -41.87
CA THR A 42 -11.67 -21.25 -41.82
C THR A 42 -12.65 -22.32 -42.30
N GLU A 43 -12.18 -23.27 -43.12
CA GLU A 43 -13.02 -24.29 -43.77
C GLU A 43 -12.90 -25.69 -43.14
N TRP A 44 -12.01 -25.88 -42.15
CA TRP A 44 -11.82 -27.18 -41.51
C TRP A 44 -12.78 -27.36 -40.32
N THR A 45 -13.63 -28.39 -40.38
CA THR A 45 -14.70 -28.63 -39.40
C THR A 45 -14.80 -30.11 -39.02
N GLY A 46 -15.47 -30.40 -37.90
CA GLY A 46 -15.68 -31.74 -37.35
C GLY A 46 -14.76 -32.05 -36.15
N ASP A 47 -14.93 -33.22 -35.54
CA ASP A 47 -14.30 -33.59 -34.26
C ASP A 47 -12.77 -33.38 -34.21
N ALA A 48 -12.07 -33.63 -35.33
CA ALA A 48 -10.62 -33.42 -35.42
C ALA A 48 -10.23 -31.93 -35.43
N ALA A 49 -11.06 -31.07 -36.05
CA ALA A 49 -10.86 -29.63 -36.02
C ALA A 49 -11.12 -29.07 -34.62
N ASP A 50 -12.18 -29.54 -33.94
CA ASP A 50 -12.50 -29.14 -32.57
C ASP A 50 -11.39 -29.55 -31.58
N ALA A 51 -10.83 -30.77 -31.75
CA ALA A 51 -9.70 -31.25 -30.96
C ALA A 51 -8.43 -30.39 -31.17
N ALA A 52 -8.13 -30.01 -32.43
CA ALA A 52 -7.02 -29.13 -32.74
C ALA A 52 -7.22 -27.71 -32.20
N GLU A 53 -8.44 -27.18 -32.25
CA GLU A 53 -8.77 -25.87 -31.66
C GLU A 53 -8.60 -25.89 -30.14
N SER A 54 -8.97 -26.99 -29.49
CA SER A 54 -8.73 -27.20 -28.06
C SER A 54 -7.23 -27.23 -27.73
N ASP A 55 -6.42 -27.97 -28.49
CA ASP A 55 -4.96 -28.03 -28.29
C ASP A 55 -4.30 -26.65 -28.51
N LEU A 56 -4.73 -25.91 -29.54
CA LEU A 56 -4.26 -24.55 -29.80
C LEU A 56 -4.60 -23.60 -28.64
N ARG A 57 -5.82 -23.68 -28.08
CA ARG A 57 -6.21 -22.89 -26.90
C ARG A 57 -5.31 -23.18 -25.70
N VAL A 58 -5.01 -24.44 -25.41
CA VAL A 58 -4.10 -24.83 -24.31
C VAL A 58 -2.69 -24.29 -24.54
N ARG A 59 -2.17 -24.34 -25.77
CA ARG A 59 -0.85 -23.79 -26.11
C ARG A 59 -0.81 -22.27 -26.02
N ARG A 60 -1.89 -21.59 -26.44
CA ARG A 60 -2.03 -20.14 -26.31
C ARG A 60 -1.96 -19.73 -24.84
N GLN A 61 -2.76 -20.36 -23.98
CA GLN A 61 -2.72 -20.12 -22.53
C GLN A 61 -1.31 -20.29 -21.96
N ALA A 62 -0.61 -21.36 -22.33
CA ALA A 62 0.76 -21.59 -21.85
C ALA A 62 1.75 -20.51 -22.31
N LEU A 63 1.55 -19.91 -23.49
CA LEU A 63 2.33 -18.79 -23.98
C LEU A 63 1.95 -17.47 -23.30
N GLU A 64 0.67 -17.26 -23.00
CA GLU A 64 0.17 -16.11 -22.21
C GLU A 64 0.80 -16.15 -20.80
N ASP A 65 0.76 -17.30 -20.11
CA ASP A 65 1.42 -17.49 -18.81
C ASP A 65 2.95 -17.29 -18.89
N LEU A 66 3.58 -17.69 -20.00
CA LEU A 66 5.01 -17.45 -20.21
C LEU A 66 5.30 -15.96 -20.42
N ALA A 67 4.48 -15.28 -21.22
CA ALA A 67 4.60 -13.84 -21.47
C ALA A 67 4.46 -13.05 -20.17
N ALA A 68 3.48 -13.39 -19.32
CA ALA A 68 3.31 -12.78 -18.00
C ALA A 68 4.54 -12.96 -17.10
N ARG A 69 5.06 -14.18 -17.00
CA ARG A 69 6.29 -14.45 -16.23
C ARG A 69 7.51 -13.70 -16.77
N LEU A 70 7.63 -13.56 -18.09
CA LEU A 70 8.70 -12.79 -18.71
C LEU A 70 8.53 -11.28 -18.46
N GLY A 71 7.32 -10.74 -18.55
CA GLY A 71 7.02 -9.35 -18.20
C GLY A 71 7.39 -9.03 -16.76
N ALA A 72 6.96 -9.87 -15.80
CA ALA A 72 7.34 -9.75 -14.40
C ALA A 72 8.87 -9.82 -14.20
N ALA A 73 9.55 -10.75 -14.89
CA ALA A 73 11.00 -10.90 -14.80
C ALA A 73 11.75 -9.68 -15.34
N VAL A 74 11.28 -9.11 -16.47
CA VAL A 74 11.85 -7.88 -17.03
C VAL A 74 11.69 -6.74 -16.01
N LYS A 75 10.49 -6.58 -15.45
CA LYS A 75 10.20 -5.50 -14.51
C LYS A 75 11.07 -5.56 -13.25
N VAL A 76 11.13 -6.70 -12.58
CA VAL A 76 11.92 -6.81 -11.33
C VAL A 76 13.42 -6.63 -11.57
N ILE A 77 13.93 -7.05 -12.72
CA ILE A 77 15.34 -6.89 -13.07
C ILE A 77 15.67 -5.41 -13.37
N ASP A 78 14.79 -4.71 -14.08
CA ASP A 78 14.92 -3.26 -14.32
C ASP A 78 14.88 -2.45 -13.01
N ASP A 79 13.89 -2.74 -12.14
CA ASP A 79 13.79 -2.09 -10.82
C ASP A 79 15.01 -2.39 -9.93
N THR A 80 15.52 -3.63 -9.99
CA THR A 80 16.74 -4.01 -9.28
C THR A 80 17.96 -3.29 -9.83
N GLU A 81 18.09 -3.17 -11.16
CA GLU A 81 19.17 -2.41 -11.78
C GLU A 81 19.18 -0.97 -11.23
N GLN A 82 18.05 -0.28 -11.32
CA GLN A 82 17.92 1.10 -10.89
C GLN A 82 18.24 1.24 -9.40
N SER A 83 17.71 0.34 -8.56
CA SER A 83 17.97 0.33 -7.11
C SER A 83 19.44 0.10 -6.78
N VAL A 84 20.12 -0.80 -7.50
CA VAL A 84 21.56 -1.04 -7.33
C VAL A 84 22.38 0.18 -7.76
N ARG A 85 22.01 0.87 -8.85
CA ARG A 85 22.67 2.13 -9.26
C ARG A 85 22.54 3.19 -8.18
N ASP A 86 21.35 3.35 -7.61
CA ASP A 86 21.07 4.33 -6.56
C ASP A 86 21.80 4.02 -5.26
N LEU A 87 21.87 2.75 -4.89
CA LEU A 87 22.61 2.29 -3.73
C LEU A 87 24.12 2.55 -3.88
N ILE A 88 24.70 2.25 -5.05
CA ILE A 88 26.13 2.50 -5.32
C ILE A 88 26.43 4.00 -5.24
N ARG A 89 25.58 4.85 -5.83
CA ARG A 89 25.71 6.32 -5.70
C ARG A 89 25.65 6.79 -4.24
N SER A 90 24.78 6.17 -3.43
CA SER A 90 24.66 6.48 -2.01
C SER A 90 25.90 6.04 -1.22
N VAL A 91 26.45 4.85 -1.52
CA VAL A 91 27.71 4.36 -0.95
C VAL A 91 28.86 5.34 -1.25
N GLU A 92 29.01 5.76 -2.51
CA GLU A 92 30.03 6.72 -2.92
C GLU A 92 29.87 8.07 -2.19
N ALA A 93 28.65 8.61 -2.13
CA ALA A 93 28.36 9.86 -1.46
C ALA A 93 28.65 9.80 0.06
N THR A 94 28.27 8.71 0.73
CA THR A 94 28.51 8.52 2.17
C THR A 94 29.98 8.28 2.48
N GLU A 95 30.74 7.62 1.59
CA GLU A 95 32.20 7.52 1.73
C GLU A 95 32.91 8.86 1.56
N GLU A 96 32.50 9.66 0.58
CA GLU A 96 33.01 11.03 0.42
C GLU A 96 32.64 11.92 1.62
N HIS A 97 31.45 11.71 2.20
CA HIS A 97 31.01 12.40 3.41
C HIS A 97 31.88 12.00 4.62
N ALA A 98 32.15 10.70 4.79
CA ALA A 98 33.03 10.18 5.82
C ALA A 98 34.46 10.75 5.67
N ALA A 99 35.04 10.67 4.48
CA ALA A 99 36.41 11.11 4.21
C ALA A 99 36.60 12.62 4.47
N ARG A 100 35.61 13.45 4.11
CA ARG A 100 35.64 14.90 4.37
C ARG A 100 35.63 15.26 5.85
N ASN A 101 35.15 14.37 6.71
CA ASN A 101 35.04 14.58 8.15
C ASN A 101 36.02 13.72 8.95
N GLY A 102 37.09 13.21 8.31
CA GLY A 102 38.11 12.42 9.02
C GLY A 102 37.62 11.05 9.47
N TYR A 103 36.62 10.46 8.80
CA TYR A 103 36.17 9.09 9.00
C TYR A 103 36.42 8.22 7.76
N ARG A 104 36.47 6.91 7.95
CA ARG A 104 36.42 5.90 6.88
C ARG A 104 35.37 4.86 7.22
N ILE A 105 34.82 4.19 6.22
CA ILE A 105 33.86 3.10 6.43
C ILE A 105 34.57 1.77 6.18
N ASP A 106 34.51 0.89 7.17
CA ASP A 106 35.16 -0.43 7.13
C ASP A 106 34.11 -1.50 7.43
N ASN A 107 33.72 -2.26 6.39
CA ASN A 107 32.74 -3.35 6.49
C ASN A 107 31.42 -2.99 7.21
N GLY A 108 30.96 -1.75 7.08
CA GLY A 108 29.71 -1.28 7.70
C GLY A 108 29.88 -0.58 9.05
N GLU A 109 31.12 -0.37 9.49
CA GLU A 109 31.45 0.42 10.67
C GLU A 109 32.14 1.73 10.29
N VAL A 110 31.76 2.81 10.97
CA VAL A 110 32.43 4.11 10.84
C VAL A 110 33.66 4.12 11.74
N VAL A 111 34.82 4.30 11.15
CA VAL A 111 36.12 4.27 11.83
C VAL A 111 36.78 5.64 11.75
N GLU A 112 37.25 6.15 12.88
CA GLU A 112 37.98 7.42 12.95
C GLU A 112 39.32 7.35 12.22
N THR A 113 39.68 8.44 11.56
CA THR A 113 41.00 8.66 10.96
C THR A 113 41.68 9.87 11.60
N THR A 114 42.46 10.65 10.86
CA THR A 114 43.16 11.83 11.42
C THR A 114 42.23 13.05 11.37
N ASP A 115 42.16 13.82 12.46
CA ASP A 115 41.27 14.98 12.62
C ASP A 115 39.78 14.65 12.40
N ALA A 116 39.28 13.61 13.09
CA ALA A 116 37.88 13.21 13.05
C ALA A 116 36.92 14.34 13.47
N GLY A 117 35.76 14.40 12.80
CA GLY A 117 34.70 15.36 13.03
C GLY A 117 34.03 15.23 14.41
N ASP A 118 32.92 15.95 14.60
CA ASP A 118 32.21 15.92 15.86
C ASP A 118 31.37 14.64 16.05
N PHE A 119 30.93 14.41 17.29
CA PHE A 119 30.10 13.27 17.65
C PHE A 119 28.79 13.20 16.84
N PHE A 120 28.21 14.34 16.48
CA PHE A 120 26.98 14.38 15.68
C PHE A 120 27.21 13.84 14.27
N THR A 121 28.34 14.19 13.67
CA THR A 121 28.75 13.70 12.34
C THR A 121 28.96 12.18 12.37
N PHE A 122 29.62 11.65 13.41
CA PHE A 122 29.77 10.21 13.59
C PHE A 122 28.42 9.47 13.66
N VAL A 123 27.48 9.97 14.47
CA VAL A 123 26.15 9.37 14.63
C VAL A 123 25.36 9.44 13.32
N SER A 124 25.41 10.56 12.60
CA SER A 124 24.78 10.70 11.29
C SER A 124 25.34 9.71 10.27
N LEU A 125 26.66 9.59 10.17
CA LEU A 125 27.32 8.62 9.27
C LEU A 125 26.96 7.18 9.65
N GLN A 126 26.87 6.86 10.94
CA GLN A 126 26.45 5.53 11.38
C GLN A 126 25.02 5.22 10.93
N ALA A 127 24.10 6.20 11.05
CA ALA A 127 22.73 6.04 10.56
C ALA A 127 22.67 5.88 9.03
N GLU A 128 23.43 6.68 8.27
CA GLU A 128 23.53 6.56 6.81
C GLU A 128 24.04 5.17 6.39
N VAL A 129 25.10 4.67 7.05
CA VAL A 129 25.66 3.34 6.77
C VAL A 129 24.65 2.23 7.05
N GLN A 130 23.96 2.28 8.18
CA GLN A 130 22.93 1.29 8.51
C GLN A 130 21.74 1.35 7.54
N ASN A 131 21.36 2.54 7.10
CA ASN A 131 20.33 2.70 6.07
C ASN A 131 20.74 2.03 4.75
N ILE A 132 21.97 2.27 4.28
CA ILE A 132 22.50 1.66 3.05
C ILE A 132 22.56 0.12 3.17
N LEU A 133 23.02 -0.42 4.31
CA LEU A 133 23.02 -1.87 4.53
C LEU A 133 21.59 -2.45 4.54
N GLY A 134 20.64 -1.72 5.12
CA GLY A 134 19.23 -2.08 5.09
C GLY A 134 18.66 -2.09 3.67
N GLN A 135 18.92 -1.04 2.88
CA GLN A 135 18.51 -0.96 1.48
C GLN A 135 19.09 -2.11 0.64
N ALA A 136 20.37 -2.45 0.85
CA ALA A 136 20.98 -3.60 0.19
C ALA A 136 20.28 -4.92 0.52
N ALA A 137 19.94 -5.15 1.80
CA ALA A 137 19.21 -6.34 2.21
C ALA A 137 17.80 -6.40 1.60
N THR A 138 17.13 -5.25 1.48
CA THR A 138 15.82 -5.14 0.82
C THR A 138 15.91 -5.52 -0.66
N ILE A 139 16.84 -4.93 -1.41
CA ILE A 139 17.03 -5.23 -2.84
C ILE A 139 17.22 -6.73 -3.08
N ASP A 140 18.09 -7.38 -2.29
CA ASP A 140 18.35 -8.82 -2.43
C ASP A 140 17.12 -9.67 -2.10
N THR A 141 16.42 -9.33 -1.02
CA THR A 141 15.23 -10.06 -0.56
C THR A 141 14.08 -9.92 -1.56
N GLU A 142 13.85 -8.72 -2.09
CA GLU A 142 12.79 -8.43 -3.05
C GLU A 142 13.03 -9.15 -4.38
N LEU A 143 14.24 -9.01 -4.95
CA LEU A 143 14.60 -9.71 -6.18
C LEU A 143 14.41 -11.22 -6.02
N ASN A 144 14.96 -11.81 -4.94
CA ASN A 144 14.85 -13.25 -4.72
C ASN A 144 13.39 -13.70 -4.54
N SER A 145 12.58 -12.94 -3.82
CA SER A 145 11.16 -13.27 -3.60
C SER A 145 10.37 -13.32 -4.91
N VAL A 146 10.51 -12.29 -5.75
CA VAL A 146 9.78 -12.22 -7.03
C VAL A 146 10.27 -13.32 -7.98
N LEU A 147 11.59 -13.56 -8.06
CA LEU A 147 12.14 -14.65 -8.88
C LEU A 147 11.62 -16.02 -8.45
N GLN A 148 11.52 -16.29 -7.14
CA GLN A 148 10.96 -17.56 -6.66
C GLN A 148 9.51 -17.75 -7.10
N ARG A 149 8.71 -16.69 -7.12
CA ARG A 149 7.30 -16.73 -7.53
C ARG A 149 7.11 -16.86 -9.04
N ILE A 150 7.99 -16.24 -9.83
CA ILE A 150 8.09 -16.49 -11.27
C ILE A 150 8.40 -17.98 -11.51
N LEU A 151 9.37 -18.54 -10.79
CA LEU A 151 9.79 -19.94 -10.93
C LEU A 151 8.75 -20.94 -10.41
N SER A 152 7.96 -20.59 -9.40
CA SER A 152 6.88 -21.44 -8.88
C SER A 152 5.62 -21.41 -9.76
N GLY A 153 5.53 -20.45 -10.70
CA GLY A 153 4.37 -20.29 -11.58
C GLY A 153 3.20 -19.57 -10.91
N GLU A 154 3.46 -18.81 -9.84
CA GLU A 154 2.44 -17.99 -9.17
C GLU A 154 2.04 -16.75 -9.95
N ILE A 155 2.86 -16.33 -10.92
CA ILE A 155 2.54 -15.25 -11.85
C ILE A 155 1.89 -15.86 -13.10
N ASN A 156 0.64 -15.50 -13.34
CA ASN A 156 -0.15 -15.90 -14.52
C ASN A 156 -0.56 -14.68 -15.35
N ASP A 157 -1.24 -14.92 -16.45
CA ASP A 157 -1.73 -13.94 -17.41
C ASP A 157 -2.90 -13.06 -16.93
N ALA A 158 -3.41 -13.28 -15.71
CA ALA A 158 -4.59 -12.61 -15.15
C ALA A 158 -5.83 -12.65 -16.07
N GLY A 159 -5.98 -13.70 -16.89
CA GLY A 159 -7.08 -13.82 -17.85
C GLY A 159 -6.95 -12.94 -19.09
N ALA A 160 -5.73 -12.47 -19.40
CA ALA A 160 -5.43 -11.81 -20.66
C ALA A 160 -5.77 -12.72 -21.85
N THR A 161 -6.13 -12.09 -22.98
CA THR A 161 -6.50 -12.82 -24.22
C THR A 161 -5.51 -12.59 -25.36
N THR A 162 -4.41 -11.88 -25.06
CA THR A 162 -3.31 -11.62 -25.99
C THR A 162 -2.00 -11.75 -25.23
N LEU A 163 -0.94 -12.13 -25.93
CA LEU A 163 0.40 -12.28 -25.34
C LEU A 163 0.95 -10.95 -24.80
N ALA A 164 0.65 -9.84 -25.47
CA ALA A 164 1.05 -8.51 -25.02
C ALA A 164 0.38 -8.14 -23.69
N ALA A 165 -0.94 -8.28 -23.61
CA ALA A 165 -1.68 -7.99 -22.38
C ALA A 165 -1.26 -8.92 -21.22
N ALA A 166 -0.90 -10.18 -21.52
CA ALA A 166 -0.38 -11.10 -20.52
C ALA A 166 0.97 -10.64 -19.99
N ALA A 167 1.88 -10.20 -20.86
CA ALA A 167 3.16 -9.62 -20.45
C ALA A 167 2.98 -8.37 -19.56
N ASP A 168 2.09 -7.45 -19.96
CA ASP A 168 1.78 -6.25 -19.19
C ASP A 168 1.20 -6.61 -17.81
N ALA A 169 0.29 -7.60 -17.73
CA ALA A 169 -0.29 -8.07 -16.47
C ALA A 169 0.79 -8.61 -15.50
N GLY A 170 1.82 -9.27 -16.03
CA GLY A 170 2.97 -9.72 -15.23
C GLY A 170 3.80 -8.56 -14.68
N GLU A 171 4.04 -7.51 -15.48
CA GLU A 171 4.71 -6.29 -15.04
C GLU A 171 3.90 -5.56 -13.96
N ASP A 172 2.61 -5.36 -14.21
CA ASP A 172 1.68 -4.70 -13.27
C ASP A 172 1.62 -5.43 -11.93
N ARG A 173 1.71 -6.76 -11.93
CA ARG A 173 1.76 -7.56 -10.70
C ARG A 173 2.97 -7.20 -9.84
N VAL A 174 4.16 -7.04 -10.44
CA VAL A 174 5.38 -6.64 -9.72
C VAL A 174 5.27 -5.21 -9.20
N VAL A 175 4.75 -4.30 -10.02
CA VAL A 175 4.53 -2.90 -9.62
C VAL A 175 3.59 -2.80 -8.42
N ASN A 176 2.47 -3.53 -8.46
CA ASN A 176 1.47 -3.52 -7.40
C ASN A 176 1.98 -4.12 -6.09
N GLU A 177 2.83 -5.14 -6.16
CA GLU A 177 3.44 -5.72 -4.97
C GLU A 177 4.47 -4.78 -4.33
N GLN A 178 5.27 -4.06 -5.14
CA GLN A 178 6.18 -3.04 -4.62
C GLN A 178 5.38 -1.93 -3.93
N ARG A 179 4.37 -1.41 -4.63
CA ARG A 179 3.47 -0.37 -4.09
C ARG A 179 2.81 -0.83 -2.78
N HIS A 180 2.32 -2.07 -2.73
CA HIS A 180 1.75 -2.64 -1.51
C HIS A 180 2.75 -2.64 -0.36
N ARG A 181 4.00 -3.08 -0.58
CA ARG A 181 5.06 -3.02 0.45
C ARG A 181 5.33 -1.60 0.92
N ASP A 182 5.47 -0.66 -0.01
CA ASP A 182 5.75 0.75 0.30
C ASP A 182 4.61 1.38 1.10
N LEU A 183 3.36 1.09 0.73
CA LEU A 183 2.17 1.52 1.46
C LEU A 183 2.15 0.95 2.87
N LEU A 184 2.41 -0.36 3.04
CA LEU A 184 2.47 -0.94 4.38
C LEU A 184 3.60 -0.32 5.20
N ALA A 185 4.81 -0.19 4.64
CA ALA A 185 5.94 0.41 5.34
C ALA A 185 5.64 1.86 5.79
N LYS A 186 4.92 2.64 4.97
CA LYS A 186 4.52 4.00 5.31
C LYS A 186 3.36 4.05 6.31
N TYR A 187 2.37 3.18 6.14
CA TYR A 187 1.08 3.21 6.83
C TYR A 187 0.89 2.00 7.75
N GLN A 188 1.86 1.76 8.64
CA GLN A 188 1.66 0.91 9.81
C GLN A 188 1.79 1.70 11.10
N VAL A 189 0.92 1.38 12.06
CA VAL A 189 0.89 2.01 13.38
C VAL A 189 0.68 0.98 14.46
N LYS A 190 1.44 1.17 15.54
CA LYS A 190 1.40 0.31 16.72
C LYS A 190 0.00 0.21 17.30
N THR A 191 -0.42 -1.00 17.65
CA THR A 191 -1.72 -1.23 18.30
C THR A 191 -1.87 -0.46 19.61
N ASP A 192 -3.12 -0.17 19.96
CA ASP A 192 -3.52 0.44 21.21
C ASP A 192 -4.47 -0.47 21.97
N GLU A 193 -4.46 -0.40 23.29
CA GLU A 193 -5.41 -1.14 24.11
C GLU A 193 -6.84 -0.72 23.75
N THR A 194 -7.81 -1.64 23.89
CA THR A 194 -9.22 -1.33 23.65
C THR A 194 -9.98 -1.16 24.95
N THR A 195 -10.92 -0.22 24.98
CA THR A 195 -11.84 0.01 26.10
C THR A 195 -13.29 0.08 25.62
N MET A 196 -14.23 -0.19 26.52
CA MET A 196 -15.65 -0.02 26.23
C MET A 196 -16.03 1.43 26.49
N TRP A 197 -16.39 2.19 25.47
CA TRP A 197 -16.78 3.58 25.59
C TRP A 197 -18.29 3.76 25.33
N PRO A 198 -18.99 4.67 26.03
CA PRO A 198 -18.51 5.45 27.18
C PRO A 198 -18.43 4.62 28.46
N THR A 199 -17.57 5.04 29.41
CA THR A 199 -17.41 4.40 30.74
C THR A 199 -18.06 5.23 31.87
N GLY A 200 -18.19 4.65 33.07
CA GLY A 200 -18.53 5.40 34.30
C GLY A 200 -19.85 6.18 34.26
N LEU A 201 -19.83 7.45 34.69
CA LEU A 201 -21.00 8.32 34.70
C LEU A 201 -21.51 8.64 33.27
N ALA A 202 -20.60 8.69 32.29
CA ALA A 202 -20.95 8.90 30.88
C ALA A 202 -21.73 7.70 30.30
N ARG A 203 -21.35 6.47 30.67
CA ARG A 203 -22.13 5.25 30.38
C ARG A 203 -23.57 5.34 30.88
N TRP A 204 -23.75 5.77 32.13
CA TRP A 204 -25.07 5.90 32.73
C TRP A 204 -25.96 6.92 31.99
N ILE A 205 -25.38 8.02 31.49
CA ILE A 205 -26.08 9.02 30.66
C ILE A 205 -26.40 8.45 29.27
N ALA A 206 -25.46 7.72 28.66
CA ALA A 206 -25.58 7.11 27.33
C ALA A 206 -26.69 6.05 27.28
N GLU A 207 -26.72 5.12 28.24
CA GLU A 207 -27.76 4.08 28.35
C GLU A 207 -29.17 4.69 28.45
N ARG A 208 -29.30 5.80 29.17
CA ARG A 208 -30.57 6.52 29.34
C ARG A 208 -31.02 7.28 28.09
N ARG A 209 -30.12 7.47 27.12
CA ARG A 209 -30.37 8.12 25.83
C ARG A 209 -30.32 7.14 24.64
N GLY A 210 -30.23 5.83 24.90
CA GLY A 210 -30.20 4.80 23.86
C GLY A 210 -28.89 4.72 23.09
N ILE A 211 -27.80 5.29 23.60
CA ILE A 211 -26.46 5.16 23.02
C ILE A 211 -25.83 3.87 23.56
N SER A 212 -25.57 2.91 22.67
CA SER A 212 -24.91 1.63 23.01
C SER A 212 -23.43 1.83 23.30
N GLN A 213 -22.87 0.97 24.15
CA GLN A 213 -21.42 0.93 24.33
C GLN A 213 -20.73 0.34 23.09
N GLU A 214 -19.69 1.00 22.64
CA GLU A 214 -18.83 0.56 21.54
C GLU A 214 -17.43 0.22 22.10
N ARG A 215 -16.75 -0.73 21.46
CA ARG A 215 -15.35 -1.04 21.79
C ARG A 215 -14.47 -0.16 20.91
N LEU A 216 -13.75 0.77 21.54
CA LEU A 216 -12.87 1.73 20.89
C LEU A 216 -11.43 1.54 21.38
N THR A 217 -10.45 2.12 20.70
CA THR A 217 -9.10 2.20 21.26
C THR A 217 -9.07 3.18 22.44
N VAL A 218 -8.12 3.02 23.37
CA VAL A 218 -7.97 3.92 24.52
C VAL A 218 -7.69 5.35 24.06
N SER A 219 -6.88 5.52 23.02
CA SER A 219 -6.58 6.83 22.42
C SER A 219 -7.81 7.45 21.77
N GLU A 220 -8.61 6.67 21.05
CA GLU A 220 -9.86 7.13 20.43
C GLU A 220 -10.88 7.57 21.50
N ALA A 221 -11.06 6.76 22.54
CA ALA A 221 -11.91 7.08 23.68
C ALA A 221 -11.47 8.37 24.39
N ALA A 222 -10.16 8.58 24.57
CA ALA A 222 -9.62 9.79 25.19
C ALA A 222 -9.91 11.05 24.37
N MET A 223 -9.83 10.96 23.03
CA MET A 223 -10.17 12.09 22.15
C MET A 223 -11.67 12.41 22.17
N LEU A 224 -12.54 11.39 22.23
CA LEU A 224 -13.99 11.60 22.39
C LEU A 224 -14.33 12.20 23.75
N ASP A 225 -13.65 11.78 24.83
CA ASP A 225 -13.83 12.35 26.16
C ASP A 225 -13.39 13.84 26.21
N ASP A 226 -12.28 14.20 25.56
CA ASP A 226 -11.85 15.60 25.42
C ASP A 226 -12.83 16.42 24.56
N LEU A 227 -13.33 15.86 23.46
CA LEU A 227 -14.37 16.49 22.64
C LEU A 227 -15.66 16.74 23.44
N GLN A 228 -16.09 15.75 24.24
CA GLN A 228 -17.23 15.88 25.14
C GLN A 228 -16.98 16.93 26.21
N ALA A 229 -15.79 16.97 26.82
CA ALA A 229 -15.47 17.93 27.86
C ALA A 229 -15.55 19.38 27.35
N ARG A 230 -15.19 19.60 26.09
CA ARG A 230 -15.12 20.94 25.49
C ARG A 230 -16.41 21.39 24.81
N LYS A 231 -17.07 20.52 24.04
CA LYS A 231 -18.29 20.84 23.28
C LYS A 231 -19.57 20.24 23.87
N GLY A 232 -19.46 19.51 24.98
CA GLY A 232 -20.57 18.79 25.58
C GLY A 232 -21.10 17.70 24.65
N LEU A 233 -22.34 17.29 24.92
CA LEU A 233 -23.01 16.22 24.18
C LEU A 233 -23.36 16.62 22.73
N MET A 234 -23.33 17.92 22.39
CA MET A 234 -23.54 18.37 21.01
C MET A 234 -22.34 18.06 20.12
N GLY A 235 -21.11 18.20 20.63
CA GLY A 235 -19.90 17.84 19.87
C GLY A 235 -19.82 16.34 19.57
N LEU A 236 -20.20 15.49 20.54
CA LEU A 236 -20.30 14.04 20.32
C LEU A 236 -21.39 13.67 19.31
N LYS A 237 -22.55 14.34 19.39
CA LYS A 237 -23.63 14.13 18.42
C LYS A 237 -23.16 14.47 17.01
N GLU A 238 -22.56 15.64 16.84
CA GLU A 238 -22.05 16.09 15.54
C GLU A 238 -20.98 15.16 14.98
N PHE A 239 -20.06 14.69 15.83
CA PHE A 239 -19.07 13.70 15.42
C PHE A 239 -19.73 12.39 14.96
N GLY A 240 -20.74 11.92 15.70
CA GLY A 240 -21.55 10.76 15.33
C GLY A 240 -22.32 10.97 14.02
N ASP A 241 -22.88 12.16 13.81
CA ASP A 241 -23.59 12.54 12.58
C ASP A 241 -22.61 12.50 11.39
N ILE A 242 -21.40 13.05 11.51
CA ILE A 242 -20.34 12.99 10.47
C ILE A 242 -19.99 11.54 10.10
N ARG A 243 -19.82 10.66 11.10
CA ARG A 243 -19.53 9.23 10.88
C ARG A 243 -20.68 8.54 10.14
N GLN A 244 -21.93 8.84 10.55
CA GLN A 244 -23.12 8.23 9.98
C GLN A 244 -23.40 8.74 8.55
N ASP A 245 -23.18 10.02 8.29
CA ASP A 245 -23.33 10.64 6.98
C ASP A 245 -22.31 10.05 5.99
N ALA A 246 -21.06 9.89 6.41
CA ALA A 246 -20.04 9.25 5.56
C ALA A 246 -20.43 7.82 5.18
N LEU A 247 -20.93 7.03 6.14
CA LEU A 247 -21.44 5.68 5.89
C LEU A 247 -22.64 5.68 4.94
N HIS A 248 -23.61 6.57 5.17
CA HIS A 248 -24.83 6.66 4.35
C HIS A 248 -24.51 7.04 2.91
N VAL A 249 -23.64 8.04 2.71
CA VAL A 249 -23.23 8.46 1.36
C VAL A 249 -22.47 7.32 0.68
N ALA A 250 -21.54 6.66 1.37
CA ALA A 250 -20.78 5.53 0.83
C ALA A 250 -21.69 4.37 0.35
N GLN A 251 -22.75 4.04 1.10
CA GLN A 251 -23.72 3.01 0.71
C GLN A 251 -24.43 3.31 -0.62
N GLY A 252 -24.59 4.59 -0.98
CA GLY A 252 -25.16 5.02 -2.25
C GLY A 252 -24.15 5.10 -3.41
N LYS A 253 -22.86 4.89 -3.15
CA LYS A 253 -21.80 4.94 -4.18
C LYS A 253 -21.41 3.53 -4.63
N PHE A 254 -20.87 3.44 -5.85
CA PHE A 254 -20.33 2.20 -6.42
C PHE A 254 -21.30 1.02 -6.37
N GLU A 255 -22.60 1.28 -6.59
CA GLU A 255 -23.68 0.28 -6.53
C GLU A 255 -23.80 -0.43 -5.17
N GLY A 256 -23.25 0.14 -4.10
CA GLY A 256 -23.18 -0.48 -2.77
C GLY A 256 -22.17 -1.62 -2.67
N LYS A 257 -21.30 -1.80 -3.67
CA LYS A 257 -20.25 -2.83 -3.69
C LYS A 257 -18.99 -2.34 -2.98
N GLY A 258 -18.28 -3.26 -2.32
CA GLY A 258 -17.02 -2.97 -1.64
C GLY A 258 -17.16 -2.10 -0.39
N LEU A 259 -18.23 -2.33 0.41
CA LEU A 259 -18.45 -1.66 1.71
C LEU A 259 -17.44 -2.05 2.80
N THR A 260 -16.66 -3.08 2.56
CA THR A 260 -15.50 -3.49 3.36
C THR A 260 -14.37 -3.74 2.37
N ASP A 261 -13.21 -3.12 2.61
CA ASP A 261 -11.96 -3.32 1.87
C ASP A 261 -12.02 -2.98 0.35
N GLY A 262 -13.07 -2.30 -0.10
CA GLY A 262 -13.31 -1.97 -1.50
C GLY A 262 -13.60 -0.48 -1.74
N HIS A 263 -14.13 -0.14 -2.92
CA HIS A 263 -14.29 1.26 -3.34
C HIS A 263 -15.21 2.09 -2.45
N ALA A 264 -16.33 1.53 -1.99
CA ALA A 264 -17.24 2.24 -1.10
C ALA A 264 -16.60 2.47 0.29
N ASP A 265 -15.76 1.54 0.74
CA ASP A 265 -15.01 1.67 1.98
C ASP A 265 -13.91 2.74 1.87
N ALA A 266 -13.11 2.70 0.81
CA ALA A 266 -12.12 3.72 0.51
C ALA A 266 -12.74 5.13 0.44
N PHE A 267 -13.89 5.24 -0.22
CA PHE A 267 -14.68 6.48 -0.24
C PHE A 267 -15.11 6.90 1.17
N ARG A 268 -15.66 5.98 1.97
CA ARG A 268 -16.14 6.25 3.32
C ARG A 268 -15.02 6.82 4.19
N HIS A 269 -13.85 6.19 4.18
CA HIS A 269 -12.68 6.59 4.97
C HIS A 269 -12.16 7.97 4.56
N ALA A 270 -12.01 8.21 3.25
CA ALA A 270 -11.60 9.51 2.73
C ALA A 270 -12.63 10.61 3.02
N TYR A 271 -13.91 10.36 2.78
CA TYR A 271 -14.96 11.35 3.01
C TYR A 271 -15.14 11.67 4.50
N TRP A 272 -15.08 10.66 5.37
CA TRP A 272 -15.07 10.84 6.82
C TRP A 272 -13.90 11.74 7.27
N ASN A 273 -12.69 11.50 6.75
CA ASN A 273 -11.53 12.34 7.05
C ASN A 273 -11.63 13.75 6.48
N ALA A 274 -12.25 13.91 5.31
CA ALA A 274 -12.50 15.23 4.72
C ALA A 274 -13.43 16.07 5.62
N LEU A 275 -14.55 15.48 6.07
CA LEU A 275 -15.51 16.13 6.97
C LEU A 275 -14.89 16.45 8.34
N MET A 276 -14.14 15.49 8.92
CA MET A 276 -13.41 15.74 10.16
C MET A 276 -12.39 16.86 10.01
N THR A 277 -11.67 16.92 8.89
CA THR A 277 -10.67 17.98 8.62
C THR A 277 -11.32 19.36 8.55
N GLN A 278 -12.41 19.51 7.81
CA GLN A 278 -13.14 20.80 7.76
C GLN A 278 -13.70 21.20 9.13
N ARG A 279 -14.19 20.23 9.92
CA ARG A 279 -14.88 20.52 11.18
C ARG A 279 -13.94 20.71 12.36
N TYR A 280 -12.90 19.91 12.43
CA TYR A 280 -12.03 19.75 13.59
C TYR A 280 -10.56 20.06 13.29
N GLY A 281 -10.20 20.35 12.05
CA GLY A 281 -8.81 20.59 11.66
C GLY A 281 -8.08 19.31 11.28
N GLU A 282 -7.10 19.45 10.40
CA GLU A 282 -6.34 18.34 9.82
C GLU A 282 -5.58 17.53 10.87
N GLN A 283 -4.93 18.19 11.82
CA GLN A 283 -4.12 17.51 12.84
C GLN A 283 -5.00 16.65 13.75
N TRP A 284 -6.16 17.17 14.17
CA TRP A 284 -7.10 16.42 14.99
C TRP A 284 -7.68 15.23 14.22
N ALA A 285 -8.10 15.44 12.97
CA ALA A 285 -8.61 14.37 12.10
C ALA A 285 -7.57 13.26 11.90
N SER A 286 -6.30 13.63 11.68
CA SER A 286 -5.19 12.68 11.53
C SER A 286 -4.96 11.85 12.78
N GLU A 287 -4.90 12.47 13.95
CA GLU A 287 -4.71 11.76 15.22
C GLU A 287 -5.90 10.86 15.56
N PHE A 288 -7.13 11.31 15.29
CA PHE A 288 -8.34 10.52 15.51
C PHE A 288 -8.38 9.28 14.60
N ALA A 289 -8.21 9.49 13.30
CA ALA A 289 -8.18 8.39 12.34
C ALA A 289 -7.06 7.40 12.66
N THR A 290 -5.87 7.89 13.01
CA THR A 290 -4.77 7.03 13.46
C THR A 290 -5.16 6.24 14.71
N ALA A 291 -5.79 6.86 15.71
CA ALA A 291 -6.25 6.16 16.91
C ALA A 291 -7.29 5.08 16.60
N HIS A 292 -8.16 5.31 15.62
CA HIS A 292 -9.16 4.34 15.17
C HIS A 292 -8.50 3.07 14.58
N GLU A 293 -7.48 3.24 13.73
CA GLU A 293 -6.77 2.12 13.07
C GLU A 293 -5.84 1.31 13.99
N ARG A 294 -5.65 1.76 15.24
CA ARG A 294 -4.81 1.07 16.23
C ARG A 294 -5.51 -0.10 16.92
N ASN A 295 -6.72 -0.48 16.51
CA ASN A 295 -7.41 -1.65 17.04
C ASN A 295 -6.55 -2.92 16.85
N PRO A 296 -6.22 -3.69 17.90
CA PRO A 296 -5.37 -4.88 17.81
C PRO A 296 -5.94 -6.00 16.93
N SER A 297 -7.26 -6.05 16.78
CA SER A 297 -7.93 -7.06 15.97
C SER A 297 -7.92 -6.74 14.46
N SER A 298 -7.53 -5.53 14.07
CA SER A 298 -7.47 -5.12 12.66
C SER A 298 -6.20 -5.64 11.99
N HIS A 299 -6.37 -6.26 10.83
CA HIS A 299 -5.27 -6.76 10.02
C HIS A 299 -4.46 -5.61 9.41
N HIS A 300 -3.16 -5.80 9.24
CA HIS A 300 -2.24 -4.73 8.82
C HIS A 300 -2.54 -4.21 7.39
N VAL A 301 -3.04 -5.07 6.49
CA VAL A 301 -3.40 -4.69 5.11
C VAL A 301 -4.56 -3.68 5.06
N PRO A 302 -5.75 -3.96 5.62
CA PRO A 302 -6.83 -2.96 5.68
C PRO A 302 -6.44 -1.71 6.48
N VAL A 303 -5.65 -1.83 7.55
CA VAL A 303 -5.11 -0.66 8.25
C VAL A 303 -4.27 0.24 7.33
N GLY A 304 -3.41 -0.34 6.50
CA GLY A 304 -2.63 0.41 5.52
C GLY A 304 -3.50 1.09 4.45
N MET A 305 -4.53 0.38 3.97
CA MET A 305 -5.55 0.93 3.06
C MET A 305 -6.24 2.15 3.67
N ASP A 306 -6.75 1.99 4.88
CA ASP A 306 -7.55 2.99 5.57
C ASP A 306 -6.71 4.22 5.90
N LEU A 307 -5.49 4.06 6.42
CA LEU A 307 -4.59 5.18 6.71
C LEU A 307 -4.23 6.00 5.46
N HIS A 308 -3.97 5.36 4.32
CA HIS A 308 -3.74 6.06 3.04
C HIS A 308 -4.99 6.83 2.61
N ASN A 309 -6.14 6.16 2.55
CA ASN A 309 -7.40 6.78 2.12
C ASN A 309 -7.83 7.93 3.06
N ASN A 310 -7.60 7.76 4.36
CA ASN A 310 -7.77 8.79 5.38
C ASN A 310 -6.92 10.03 5.05
N GLU A 311 -5.62 9.85 4.73
CA GLU A 311 -4.73 10.95 4.33
C GLU A 311 -5.22 11.71 3.10
N VAL A 312 -5.58 10.98 2.03
CA VAL A 312 -6.10 11.61 0.81
C VAL A 312 -7.39 12.41 1.10
N GLY A 313 -8.26 11.91 1.98
CA GLY A 313 -9.44 12.64 2.44
C GLY A 313 -9.11 13.99 3.10
N ARG A 314 -8.10 14.01 3.98
CA ARG A 314 -7.64 15.25 4.63
C ARG A 314 -7.03 16.22 3.62
N GLU A 315 -6.25 15.73 2.67
CA GLU A 315 -5.68 16.55 1.59
C GLU A 315 -6.76 17.21 0.72
N ILE A 316 -7.82 16.47 0.37
CA ILE A 316 -8.95 16.99 -0.40
C ILE A 316 -9.62 18.14 0.37
N ALA A 317 -9.90 17.95 1.67
CA ALA A 317 -10.49 19.00 2.50
C ALA A 317 -9.57 20.22 2.66
N ARG A 318 -8.27 20.02 2.85
CA ARG A 318 -7.28 21.11 2.95
C ARG A 318 -7.19 21.91 1.66
N ALA A 319 -7.29 21.26 0.50
CA ALA A 319 -7.29 21.93 -0.79
C ALA A 319 -8.63 22.64 -1.10
N ASN A 320 -9.72 22.28 -0.40
CA ASN A 320 -11.07 22.77 -0.63
C ASN A 320 -11.75 23.16 0.70
N PRO A 321 -11.23 24.18 1.43
CA PRO A 321 -11.69 24.51 2.78
C PRO A 321 -13.15 24.97 2.84
N ASP A 322 -13.66 25.58 1.76
CA ASP A 322 -15.01 26.13 1.66
C ASP A 322 -16.00 25.20 0.94
N ALA A 323 -15.57 24.01 0.52
CA ALA A 323 -16.43 23.07 -0.19
C ALA A 323 -17.57 22.56 0.70
N SER A 324 -18.77 22.42 0.13
CA SER A 324 -19.88 21.78 0.82
C SER A 324 -19.62 20.28 1.03
N PRO A 325 -20.33 19.61 1.95
CA PRO A 325 -20.25 18.16 2.09
C PRO A 325 -20.50 17.41 0.77
N GLU A 326 -21.43 17.87 -0.05
CA GLU A 326 -21.73 17.28 -1.37
C GLU A 326 -20.61 17.50 -2.39
N GLU A 327 -19.96 18.67 -2.35
CA GLU A 327 -18.79 18.97 -3.19
C GLU A 327 -17.60 18.10 -2.76
N LEU A 328 -17.34 17.98 -1.45
CA LEU A 328 -16.32 17.07 -0.92
C LEU A 328 -16.60 15.62 -1.31
N ALA A 329 -17.85 15.15 -1.18
CA ALA A 329 -18.24 13.81 -1.61
C ALA A 329 -17.96 13.61 -3.11
N SER A 330 -18.24 14.61 -3.95
CA SER A 330 -17.96 14.54 -5.39
C SER A 330 -16.45 14.49 -5.68
N LEU A 331 -15.65 15.28 -4.96
CA LEU A 331 -14.18 15.28 -5.07
C LEU A 331 -13.57 13.96 -4.62
N VAL A 332 -14.06 13.38 -3.53
CA VAL A 332 -13.63 12.06 -3.05
C VAL A 332 -14.02 10.97 -4.04
N GLU A 333 -15.24 10.99 -4.59
CA GLU A 333 -15.65 10.06 -5.63
C GLU A 333 -14.76 10.15 -6.87
N GLN A 334 -14.39 11.37 -7.27
CA GLN A 334 -13.45 11.57 -8.38
C GLN A 334 -12.06 11.02 -8.04
N ALA A 335 -11.57 11.24 -6.81
CA ALA A 335 -10.28 10.70 -6.38
C ALA A 335 -10.25 9.16 -6.38
N VAL A 336 -11.37 8.49 -6.07
CA VAL A 336 -11.51 7.03 -6.25
C VAL A 336 -11.43 6.64 -7.72
N LYS A 337 -12.14 7.36 -8.61
CA LYS A 337 -12.11 7.07 -10.06
C LYS A 337 -10.75 7.34 -10.71
N ASP A 338 -10.01 8.30 -10.17
CA ASP A 338 -8.67 8.69 -10.64
C ASP A 338 -7.57 7.75 -10.11
N GLY A 339 -7.88 6.77 -9.25
CA GLY A 339 -6.88 5.86 -8.68
C GLY A 339 -6.04 6.47 -7.56
N LYS A 340 -6.47 7.59 -6.96
CA LYS A 340 -5.75 8.21 -5.83
C LYS A 340 -5.95 7.43 -4.53
N MET A 341 -7.08 6.71 -4.44
CA MET A 341 -7.36 5.82 -3.33
C MET A 341 -6.76 4.45 -3.60
N VAL A 342 -6.61 3.67 -2.53
CA VAL A 342 -6.20 2.26 -2.62
C VAL A 342 -7.32 1.36 -2.11
N VAL A 343 -7.44 0.19 -2.72
CA VAL A 343 -8.37 -0.88 -2.38
C VAL A 343 -7.60 -2.20 -2.28
N ILE A 344 -8.23 -3.24 -1.74
CA ILE A 344 -7.62 -4.57 -1.64
C ILE A 344 -8.14 -5.45 -2.78
N ASP A 345 -7.24 -5.94 -3.63
CA ASP A 345 -7.60 -6.88 -4.71
C ASP A 345 -7.91 -8.30 -4.15
N GLN A 346 -8.25 -9.24 -5.04
CA GLN A 346 -8.54 -10.62 -4.63
C GLN A 346 -7.31 -11.39 -4.11
N ASN A 347 -6.11 -10.85 -4.30
CA ASN A 347 -4.83 -11.42 -3.89
C ASN A 347 -4.27 -10.74 -2.64
N ASP A 348 -5.10 -10.06 -1.87
CA ASP A 348 -4.72 -9.38 -0.62
C ASP A 348 -3.67 -8.27 -0.81
N THR A 349 -3.59 -7.74 -2.03
CA THR A 349 -2.63 -6.72 -2.44
C THR A 349 -3.32 -5.34 -2.47
N LEU A 350 -2.60 -4.31 -2.03
CA LEU A 350 -3.08 -2.93 -2.09
C LEU A 350 -2.83 -2.40 -3.49
N VAL A 351 -3.90 -2.00 -4.18
CA VAL A 351 -3.85 -1.51 -5.56
C VAL A 351 -4.65 -0.21 -5.69
N PRO A 352 -4.29 0.68 -6.63
CA PRO A 352 -5.10 1.85 -6.94
C PRO A 352 -6.54 1.49 -7.26
N SER A 353 -7.44 2.34 -6.80
CA SER A 353 -8.89 2.11 -6.93
C SER A 353 -9.41 2.09 -8.37
N ASN A 354 -8.62 2.51 -9.37
CA ASN A 354 -8.99 2.45 -10.78
C ASN A 354 -8.42 1.22 -11.51
N GLU A 355 -7.60 0.39 -10.86
CA GLU A 355 -7.05 -0.85 -11.44
C GLU A 355 -7.97 -2.06 -11.23
N VAL A 356 -8.97 -1.94 -10.35
CA VAL A 356 -9.96 -2.99 -10.05
C VAL A 356 -11.37 -2.42 -10.18
N ASN A 357 -12.28 -3.17 -10.78
CA ASN A 357 -13.68 -2.74 -10.86
C ASN A 357 -14.41 -2.85 -9.51
N PRO A 358 -15.38 -1.98 -9.24
CA PRO A 358 -16.22 -2.12 -8.05
C PRO A 358 -16.91 -3.48 -7.95
N GLY A 359 -16.66 -4.19 -6.84
CA GLY A 359 -17.16 -5.54 -6.58
C GLY A 359 -16.23 -6.67 -7.02
N GLU A 360 -15.08 -6.35 -7.63
CA GLU A 360 -14.01 -7.31 -7.92
C GLU A 360 -12.86 -7.23 -6.90
N THR A 361 -13.02 -6.46 -5.82
CA THR A 361 -12.10 -6.39 -4.67
C THR A 361 -12.25 -7.61 -3.75
N ARG A 362 -11.38 -7.72 -2.74
CA ARG A 362 -11.42 -8.81 -1.76
C ARG A 362 -12.83 -9.02 -1.16
N ASP A 363 -13.28 -10.27 -1.15
CA ASP A 363 -14.52 -10.66 -0.46
C ASP A 363 -14.29 -10.91 1.03
N THR A 364 -14.06 -9.83 1.78
CA THR A 364 -13.81 -9.90 3.24
C THR A 364 -15.01 -10.42 4.03
N SER A 365 -16.22 -10.31 3.48
CA SER A 365 -17.43 -10.84 4.11
C SER A 365 -17.39 -12.36 4.23
N ASN A 366 -16.95 -13.04 3.16
CA ASN A 366 -16.81 -14.51 3.15
C ASN A 366 -15.41 -14.98 3.58
N ASN A 367 -14.37 -14.17 3.38
CA ASN A 367 -12.99 -14.48 3.73
C ASN A 367 -12.43 -13.46 4.75
N ARG A 368 -12.77 -13.66 6.03
CA ARG A 368 -12.39 -12.74 7.10
C ARG A 368 -10.89 -12.76 7.35
N TRP A 369 -10.33 -11.59 7.65
CA TRP A 369 -8.94 -11.48 8.09
C TRP A 369 -8.67 -12.19 9.43
N PRO A 370 -7.45 -12.72 9.63
CA PRO A 370 -6.96 -13.10 10.94
C PRO A 370 -6.96 -11.89 11.91
N THR A 371 -7.20 -12.16 13.20
CA THR A 371 -7.32 -11.12 14.24
C THR A 371 -6.21 -11.17 15.30
N ASP A 372 -5.30 -12.14 15.21
CA ASP A 372 -4.18 -12.34 16.14
C ASP A 372 -2.99 -11.43 15.83
N ASN A 373 -2.81 -11.06 14.56
CA ASN A 373 -1.92 -10.00 14.05
C ASN A 373 -0.55 -9.90 14.75
N PRO A 374 0.26 -10.98 14.76
CA PRO A 374 1.58 -10.96 15.36
C PRO A 374 2.48 -9.94 14.64
N GLY A 375 3.16 -9.06 15.40
CA GLY A 375 4.08 -8.05 14.88
C GLY A 375 3.54 -6.63 14.87
N ARG A 376 2.21 -6.41 14.89
CA ARG A 376 1.65 -5.04 14.95
C ARG A 376 1.95 -4.27 16.24
N GLY A 377 2.46 -4.96 17.27
CA GLY A 377 2.95 -4.33 18.49
C GLY A 377 4.31 -3.63 18.33
N ASP A 378 5.05 -3.97 17.28
CA ASP A 378 6.42 -3.48 17.00
C ASP A 378 6.44 -2.37 15.93
N ASP A 379 5.29 -2.05 15.34
CA ASP A 379 5.12 -0.95 14.40
C ASP A 379 5.43 0.42 15.03
N ARG A 380 5.52 1.45 14.18
CA ARG A 380 5.76 2.82 14.63
C ARG A 380 4.70 3.27 15.63
N ASP A 381 5.14 3.74 16.80
CA ASP A 381 4.27 4.36 17.80
C ASP A 381 4.02 5.83 17.42
N PRO A 382 2.77 6.23 17.10
CA PRO A 382 2.45 7.62 16.79
C PRO A 382 2.45 8.52 18.04
N GLY A 383 2.60 7.95 19.24
CA GLY A 383 2.51 8.66 20.51
C GLY A 383 1.06 8.83 20.98
N LYS A 384 0.89 9.63 22.04
CA LYS A 384 -0.44 9.98 22.56
C LYS A 384 -1.02 11.15 21.76
N PRO A 385 -2.33 11.11 21.42
CA PRO A 385 -2.99 12.25 20.81
C PRO A 385 -2.79 13.53 21.63
N SER A 386 -2.54 14.64 20.93
CA SER A 386 -2.22 15.95 21.49
C SER A 386 -3.00 17.10 20.84
N ALA A 387 -3.53 16.87 19.63
CA ALA A 387 -4.27 17.85 18.87
C ALA A 387 -5.60 18.20 19.55
N LYS A 388 -5.99 19.46 19.38
CA LYS A 388 -7.27 20.00 19.82
C LYS A 388 -8.01 20.46 18.57
N PRO A 389 -9.33 20.24 18.47
CA PRO A 389 -10.00 20.52 17.21
C PRO A 389 -10.17 22.03 16.95
N ASP A 390 -9.97 22.50 15.72
CA ASP A 390 -9.77 23.94 15.41
C ASP A 390 -10.97 24.85 15.70
N GLN A 391 -12.20 24.34 15.58
CA GLN A 391 -13.41 25.14 15.81
C GLN A 391 -13.70 25.28 17.32
N TYR A 392 -12.94 26.15 17.97
CA TYR A 392 -13.14 26.65 19.34
C TYR A 392 -13.38 28.15 19.38
#